data_AF-A0A2V8K7B9-F1
#
_entry.id   AF-A0A2V8K7B9-F1
#
_cell.length_a   1.000
_cell.length_b   1.000
_cell.length_c   1.000
_cell.angle_alpha   90.00
_cell.angle_beta   90.00
_cell.angle_gamma   90.00
#
_symmetry.space_group_name_H-M   'P 1'
#
loop_
_entity.id
_entity.type
_entity.pdbx_description
1 polymer ?
#
loop_
_entity_poly.entity_id
_entity_poly.type
_entity_poly.pdbx_seq_one_letter_code
_entity_poly.pdbx_strand_id
1 'polypeptide(L)'
;APTSAFAGTVNDDRYLFLAGLGLAAAIGGSVSDIVIRSRGLAAHFCIAAVCIYCIAGAMSLARYRELWRTAAETTREIVKAVETILPKPGPAQIDFVNVPREIKGMAVVNNGLGGAFLARGYREHLQLNINHESTISDPVQDQLIAGIRNCSMTDSQNDRHILLMTGFAATDHTGSCAGQVIAEDMRARPWAWYAFPRRQAPPNR
;
A
#
# COMPACT_ATOMS: atom_id res chain seq x y z
N ALA A 1 0.52 14.25 -11.84
CA ALA A 1 1.87 14.14 -11.23
C ALA A 1 1.91 12.80 -10.49
N PRO A 2 3.00 12.02 -10.55
CA PRO A 2 3.03 10.70 -9.93
C PRO A 2 3.08 10.94 -8.42
N THR A 3 1.93 10.96 -7.75
CA THR A 3 1.92 10.85 -6.30
C THR A 3 2.38 9.44 -5.99
N SER A 4 3.61 9.37 -5.50
CA SER A 4 4.11 8.31 -4.65
C SER A 4 4.23 6.90 -5.26
N ALA A 5 5.38 6.68 -5.92
CA ALA A 5 6.26 5.56 -5.59
C ALA A 5 6.83 5.67 -4.14
N PHE A 6 6.11 6.33 -3.22
CA PHE A 6 6.70 7.04 -2.09
C PHE A 6 5.69 7.28 -0.98
N ALA A 7 5.21 6.24 -0.30
CA ALA A 7 4.79 6.36 1.09
C ALA A 7 4.83 4.99 1.82
N GLY A 8 5.89 4.20 1.55
CA GLY A 8 6.31 3.17 2.50
C GLY A 8 6.12 1.72 2.09
N THR A 9 6.14 1.36 0.79
CA THR A 9 6.70 0.03 0.49
C THR A 9 8.04 0.02 1.21
N VAL A 10 8.21 -0.94 2.12
CA VAL A 10 9.45 -1.15 2.87
C VAL A 10 10.60 -0.81 1.92
N ASN A 11 11.49 0.08 2.35
CA ASN A 11 12.44 0.88 1.56
C ASN A 11 13.12 0.22 0.33
N ASP A 12 13.00 -1.07 0.11
CA ASP A 12 13.52 -1.87 -1.00
C ASP A 12 13.25 -1.25 -2.39
N ASP A 13 12.05 -0.72 -2.68
CA ASP A 13 11.78 -0.17 -4.02
C ASP A 13 12.35 1.24 -4.25
N ARG A 14 12.54 2.04 -3.19
CA ARG A 14 13.20 3.35 -3.28
C ARG A 14 14.69 3.21 -3.58
N TYR A 15 15.33 2.15 -3.07
CA TYR A 15 16.73 1.84 -3.36
C TYR A 15 16.93 1.34 -4.80
N LEU A 16 15.91 0.71 -5.39
CA LEU A 16 16.00 0.16 -6.74
C LEU A 16 15.70 1.17 -7.84
N PHE A 17 15.00 2.27 -7.58
CA PHE A 17 14.73 3.27 -8.62
C PHE A 17 16.01 4.00 -9.06
N LEU A 18 16.80 4.53 -8.11
CA LEU A 18 18.05 5.22 -8.42
C LEU A 18 19.11 4.24 -8.97
N ALA A 19 19.23 3.05 -8.38
CA ALA A 19 20.10 2.01 -8.90
C ALA A 19 19.67 1.54 -10.30
N GLY A 20 18.37 1.39 -10.54
CA GLY A 20 17.79 1.02 -11.83
C GLY A 20 17.97 2.10 -12.90
N LEU A 21 17.86 3.39 -12.52
CA LEU A 21 18.13 4.52 -13.41
C LEU A 21 19.62 4.62 -13.73
N GLY A 22 20.49 4.41 -12.75
CA GLY A 22 21.93 4.32 -12.93
C GLY A 22 22.34 3.14 -13.82
N LEU A 23 21.73 1.97 -13.63
CA LEU A 23 21.94 0.80 -14.46
C LEU A 23 21.46 1.03 -15.89
N ALA A 24 20.29 1.66 -16.07
CA ALA A 24 19.78 2.01 -17.40
C ALA A 24 20.70 3.02 -18.12
N ALA A 25 21.23 4.01 -17.40
CA ALA A 25 22.20 4.95 -17.93
C ALA A 25 23.53 4.27 -18.32
N ALA A 26 24.02 3.34 -17.49
CA ALA A 26 25.24 2.58 -17.75
C ALA A 26 25.08 1.63 -18.97
N ILE A 27 23.93 0.96 -19.09
CA ILE A 27 23.59 0.13 -20.25
C ILE A 27 23.49 1.01 -21.50
N GLY A 28 22.79 2.14 -21.43
CA GLY A 28 22.67 3.09 -22.54
C GLY A 28 24.03 3.64 -23.00
N GLY A 29 24.89 4.02 -22.07
CA GLY A 29 26.26 4.48 -22.35
C GLY A 29 27.11 3.38 -22.99
N SER A 30 27.05 2.16 -22.47
CA SER A 30 27.80 1.01 -23.01
C SER A 30 27.36 0.64 -24.43
N VAL A 31 26.06 0.68 -24.70
CA VAL A 31 25.51 0.41 -26.04
C VAL A 31 25.89 1.53 -27.01
N SER A 32 25.84 2.79 -26.58
CA SER A 32 26.28 3.92 -27.40
C SER A 32 27.76 3.79 -27.81
N ASP A 33 28.63 3.43 -26.88
CA ASP A 33 30.06 3.28 -27.14
C ASP A 33 30.36 2.08 -28.09
N ILE A 34 29.61 0.98 -27.96
CA ILE A 34 29.68 -0.18 -28.87
C ILE A 34 29.21 0.19 -30.27
N VAL A 35 28.10 0.94 -30.40
CA VAL A 35 27.56 1.37 -31.70
C VAL A 35 28.48 2.38 -32.39
N ILE A 36 29.14 3.25 -31.64
CA ILE A 36 30.09 4.24 -32.19
C ILE A 36 31.39 3.56 -32.65
N ARG A 37 31.89 2.57 -31.90
CA ARG A 37 33.18 1.91 -32.19
C ARG A 37 33.07 0.72 -33.14
N SER A 38 31.91 0.08 -33.25
CA SER A 38 31.71 -1.06 -34.15
C SER A 38 30.93 -0.66 -35.40
N ARG A 39 31.44 -1.01 -36.59
CA ARG A 39 30.71 -0.91 -37.85
C ARG A 39 30.36 -2.32 -38.32
N GLY A 40 29.07 -2.66 -38.31
CA GLY A 40 28.59 -3.96 -38.83
C GLY A 40 27.42 -4.56 -38.05
N LEU A 41 27.15 -5.85 -38.32
CA LEU A 41 26.03 -6.63 -37.77
C LEU A 41 25.93 -6.62 -36.23
N ALA A 42 27.06 -6.52 -35.52
CA ALA A 42 27.10 -6.47 -34.06
C ALA A 42 26.41 -5.21 -33.50
N ALA A 43 26.61 -4.04 -34.12
CA ALA A 43 25.94 -2.81 -33.73
C ALA A 43 24.42 -2.91 -33.93
N HIS A 44 23.99 -3.50 -35.06
CA HIS A 44 22.57 -3.74 -35.33
C HIS A 44 21.93 -4.70 -34.33
N PHE A 45 22.64 -5.75 -33.91
CA PHE A 45 22.15 -6.69 -32.89
C PHE A 45 22.02 -6.03 -31.51
N CYS A 46 23.00 -5.23 -31.08
CA CYS A 46 22.92 -4.49 -29.82
C CYS A 46 21.75 -3.49 -29.80
N ILE A 47 21.54 -2.75 -30.89
CA ILE A 47 20.40 -1.84 -31.04
C ILE A 47 19.08 -2.63 -30.98
N ALA A 48 18.97 -3.74 -31.70
CA ALA A 48 17.79 -4.59 -31.69
C ALA A 48 17.49 -5.14 -30.28
N ALA A 49 18.50 -5.62 -29.55
CA ALA A 49 18.36 -6.12 -28.19
C ALA A 49 17.86 -5.04 -27.21
N VAL A 50 18.37 -3.81 -27.31
CA VAL A 50 17.90 -2.68 -26.50
C VAL A 50 16.47 -2.30 -26.86
N CYS A 51 16.13 -2.24 -28.15
CA CYS A 51 14.76 -1.96 -28.58
C CYS A 51 13.78 -3.03 -28.05
N ILE A 52 14.14 -4.32 -28.14
CA ILE A 52 13.32 -5.41 -27.60
C ILE A 52 13.16 -5.27 -26.08
N TYR A 53 14.25 -4.96 -25.36
CA TYR A 53 14.21 -4.73 -23.92
C TYR A 53 13.31 -3.55 -23.55
N CYS A 54 13.42 -2.41 -24.26
CA CYS A 54 12.58 -1.24 -24.06
C CYS A 54 11.11 -1.52 -24.36
N ILE A 55 10.80 -2.26 -25.44
CA ILE A 55 9.43 -2.66 -25.79
C ILE A 55 8.85 -3.58 -24.72
N ALA A 56 9.60 -4.60 -24.30
CA ALA A 56 9.19 -5.51 -23.22
C ALA A 56 8.96 -4.74 -21.91
N GLY A 57 9.86 -3.82 -21.56
CA GLY A 57 9.72 -2.94 -20.41
C GLY A 57 8.49 -2.03 -20.51
N ALA A 58 8.23 -1.41 -21.66
CA ALA A 58 7.07 -0.58 -21.90
C ALA A 58 5.76 -1.38 -21.81
N MET A 59 5.72 -2.61 -22.37
CA MET A 59 4.58 -3.50 -22.25
C MET A 59 4.34 -3.92 -20.79
N SER A 60 5.40 -4.23 -20.05
CA SER A 60 5.30 -4.54 -18.62
C SER A 60 4.76 -3.34 -17.84
N LEU A 61 5.31 -2.15 -18.07
CA LEU A 61 4.87 -0.92 -17.42
C LEU A 61 3.40 -0.58 -17.76
N ALA A 62 2.98 -0.81 -19.00
CA ALA A 62 1.59 -0.63 -19.42
C ALA A 62 0.63 -1.57 -18.70
N ARG A 63 1.01 -2.84 -18.49
CA ARG A 63 0.22 -3.79 -17.68
C ARG A 63 0.14 -3.35 -16.22
N TYR A 64 1.25 -2.90 -15.64
CA TYR A 64 1.24 -2.38 -14.28
C TYR A 64 0.39 -1.11 -14.17
N ARG A 65 0.37 -0.22 -15.16
CA ARG A 65 -0.40 1.02 -15.09
C ARG A 65 -1.87 0.83 -14.70
N GLU A 66 -2.53 -0.21 -15.19
CA GLU A 66 -3.93 -0.47 -14.86
C GLU A 66 -4.09 -0.94 -13.41
N LEU A 67 -3.17 -1.79 -12.93
CA LEU A 67 -3.12 -2.21 -11.53
C LEU A 67 -2.96 -1.01 -10.59
N TRP A 68 -2.08 -0.08 -10.95
CA TRP A 68 -1.81 1.13 -10.18
C TRP A 68 -2.99 2.09 -10.21
N ARG A 69 -3.69 2.19 -11.34
CA ARG A 69 -4.89 3.01 -11.48
C ARG A 69 -5.98 2.52 -10.54
N THR A 70 -6.27 1.23 -10.53
CA THR A 70 -7.32 0.69 -9.65
C THR A 70 -6.94 0.82 -8.18
N ALA A 71 -5.68 0.56 -7.80
CA ALA A 71 -5.23 0.79 -6.42
C ALA A 71 -5.37 2.26 -5.99
N ALA A 72 -5.13 3.21 -6.89
CA ALA A 72 -5.33 4.64 -6.62
C ALA A 72 -6.82 5.00 -6.47
N GLU A 73 -7.70 4.44 -7.32
CA GLU A 73 -9.15 4.61 -7.22
C GLU A 73 -9.68 4.07 -5.88
N THR A 74 -9.25 2.86 -5.46
CA THR A 74 -9.55 2.30 -4.14
C THR A 74 -9.13 3.20 -3.00
N THR A 75 -7.87 3.66 -3.02
CA THR A 75 -7.33 4.52 -1.97
C THR A 75 -8.14 5.81 -1.88
N ARG A 76 -8.54 6.37 -3.03
CA ARG A 76 -9.40 7.55 -3.10
C ARG A 76 -10.77 7.30 -2.48
N GLU A 77 -11.39 6.15 -2.71
CA GLU A 77 -12.67 5.80 -2.13
C GLU A 77 -12.59 5.65 -0.61
N ILE A 78 -11.55 4.98 -0.09
CA ILE A 78 -11.30 4.88 1.36
C ILE A 78 -11.14 6.26 1.96
N VAL A 79 -10.27 7.12 1.41
CA VAL A 79 -10.06 8.47 1.94
C VAL A 79 -11.34 9.30 1.87
N LYS A 80 -12.14 9.18 0.79
CA LYS A 80 -13.42 9.88 0.67
C LYS A 80 -14.42 9.43 1.75
N ALA A 81 -14.47 8.14 2.07
CA ALA A 81 -15.31 7.61 3.14
C ALA A 81 -14.87 8.10 4.52
N VAL A 82 -13.56 8.25 4.73
CA VAL A 82 -13.03 8.80 5.99
C VAL A 82 -13.26 10.31 6.11
N GLU A 83 -13.19 11.05 5.00
CA GLU A 83 -13.47 12.49 4.97
C GLU A 83 -14.90 12.85 5.38
N THR A 84 -15.85 11.92 5.29
CA THR A 84 -17.22 12.16 5.78
C THR A 84 -17.36 12.04 7.30
N ILE A 85 -16.32 11.54 7.97
CA ILE A 85 -16.33 11.21 9.40
C ILE A 85 -15.33 12.09 10.16
N LEU A 86 -14.10 12.17 9.66
CA LEU A 86 -13.01 12.85 10.34
C LEU A 86 -12.81 14.27 9.80
N PRO A 87 -12.83 15.30 10.66
CA PRO A 87 -12.54 16.67 10.24
C PRO A 87 -11.07 16.82 9.82
N LYS A 88 -10.73 17.91 9.13
CA LYS A 88 -9.34 18.29 8.81
C LYS A 88 -8.85 19.35 9.80
N PRO A 89 -7.58 19.31 10.26
CA PRO A 89 -6.47 18.46 9.82
C PRO A 89 -6.50 17.02 10.36
N GLY A 90 -7.55 16.65 11.11
CA GLY A 90 -7.78 15.28 11.57
C GLY A 90 -6.95 14.87 12.78
N PRO A 91 -7.06 13.59 13.18
CA PRO A 91 -6.38 13.06 14.36
C PRO A 91 -4.90 12.80 14.12
N ALA A 92 -4.15 12.57 15.19
CA ALA A 92 -2.76 12.11 15.13
C ALA A 92 -2.63 10.63 14.78
N GLN A 93 -3.63 9.80 15.11
CA GLN A 93 -3.61 8.36 14.86
C GLN A 93 -4.97 7.86 14.34
N ILE A 94 -4.93 6.94 13.38
CA ILE A 94 -6.09 6.18 12.93
C ILE A 94 -5.76 4.69 12.94
N ASP A 95 -6.58 3.90 13.64
CA ASP A 95 -6.58 2.45 13.55
C ASP A 95 -7.69 2.02 12.60
N PHE A 96 -7.30 1.54 11.41
CA PHE A 96 -8.21 0.96 10.45
C PHE A 96 -8.39 -0.53 10.70
N VAL A 97 -9.63 -1.00 10.71
CA VAL A 97 -9.97 -2.41 10.86
C VAL A 97 -10.74 -2.89 9.65
N ASN A 98 -10.41 -4.10 9.19
CA ASN A 98 -11.08 -4.76 8.08
C ASN A 98 -10.94 -4.01 6.73
N VAL A 99 -9.77 -3.41 6.48
CA VAL A 99 -9.49 -2.77 5.18
C VAL A 99 -9.39 -3.85 4.09
N PRO A 100 -10.08 -3.71 2.96
CA PRO A 100 -9.97 -4.68 1.87
C PRO A 100 -8.50 -4.89 1.45
N ARG A 101 -8.03 -6.15 1.41
CA ARG A 101 -6.67 -6.48 0.95
C ARG A 101 -6.54 -6.39 -0.55
N GLU A 102 -7.62 -6.69 -1.25
CA GLU A 102 -7.60 -6.90 -2.68
C GLU A 102 -8.93 -6.46 -3.29
N ILE A 103 -8.88 -5.77 -4.43
CA ILE A 103 -10.07 -5.46 -5.22
C ILE A 103 -9.82 -5.88 -6.65
N LYS A 104 -10.70 -6.76 -7.17
CA LYS A 104 -10.63 -7.29 -8.55
C LYS A 104 -9.26 -7.89 -8.91
N GLY A 105 -8.60 -8.66 -8.03
CA GLY A 105 -7.27 -9.22 -8.34
C GLY A 105 -6.10 -8.38 -7.84
N MET A 106 -6.33 -7.19 -7.28
CA MET A 106 -5.29 -6.17 -7.08
C MET A 106 -5.12 -5.79 -5.62
N ALA A 107 -3.91 -5.97 -5.08
CA ALA A 107 -3.60 -5.66 -3.70
C ALA A 107 -3.78 -4.17 -3.37
N VAL A 108 -4.53 -3.88 -2.32
CA VAL A 108 -4.69 -2.53 -1.76
C VAL A 108 -3.42 -2.18 -1.01
N VAL A 109 -2.79 -1.10 -1.45
CA VAL A 109 -1.44 -0.74 -0.99
C VAL A 109 -1.53 -0.02 0.35
N ASN A 110 -1.12 -0.70 1.43
CA ASN A 110 -0.94 -0.14 2.78
C ASN A 110 -0.24 1.22 2.81
N ASN A 111 0.72 1.36 1.91
CA ASN A 111 1.68 2.44 1.89
C ASN A 111 1.18 3.64 1.07
N GLY A 112 0.11 3.49 0.29
CA GLY A 112 -0.50 4.63 -0.39
C GLY A 112 -1.35 5.49 0.54
N LEU A 113 -1.89 4.89 1.61
CA LEU A 113 -2.96 5.49 2.38
C LEU A 113 -2.48 6.70 3.20
N GLY A 114 -1.31 6.62 3.84
CA GLY A 114 -0.70 7.76 4.56
C GLY A 114 -0.41 8.94 3.64
N GLY A 115 0.19 8.68 2.47
CA GLY A 115 0.44 9.70 1.45
C GLY A 115 -0.86 10.32 0.89
N ALA A 116 -1.91 9.51 0.73
CA ALA A 116 -3.21 9.97 0.28
C ALA A 116 -3.90 10.86 1.32
N PHE A 117 -3.84 10.52 2.61
CA PHE A 117 -4.34 11.39 3.67
C PHE A 117 -3.57 12.70 3.76
N LEU A 118 -2.24 12.66 3.68
CA LEU A 118 -1.40 13.86 3.64
C LEU A 118 -1.79 14.78 2.46
N ALA A 119 -1.92 14.21 1.26
CA ALA A 119 -2.32 14.96 0.06
C ALA A 119 -3.72 15.58 0.17
N ARG A 120 -4.55 15.10 1.09
CA ARG A 120 -5.91 15.61 1.36
C ARG A 120 -5.97 16.60 2.52
N GLY A 121 -4.83 16.94 3.14
CA GLY A 121 -4.72 17.95 4.19
C GLY A 121 -4.81 17.41 5.61
N TYR A 122 -4.60 16.11 5.80
CA TYR A 122 -4.43 15.54 7.14
C TYR A 122 -2.99 15.76 7.67
N ARG A 123 -2.79 15.59 8.98
CA ARG A 123 -1.50 15.85 9.65
C ARG A 123 -0.34 15.09 9.00
N GLU A 124 0.83 15.74 8.91
CA GLU A 124 2.06 15.17 8.35
C GLU A 124 2.56 13.93 9.10
N HIS A 125 2.34 13.89 10.42
CA HIS A 125 2.74 12.79 11.28
C HIS A 125 1.58 11.87 11.67
N LEU A 126 0.54 11.79 10.82
CA LEU A 126 -0.57 10.86 11.00
C LEU A 126 -0.06 9.41 11.06
N GLN A 127 -0.28 8.74 12.19
CA GLN A 127 0.02 7.33 12.37
C GLN A 127 -1.16 6.49 11.90
N LEU A 128 -0.87 5.50 11.04
CA LEU A 128 -1.87 4.57 10.53
C LEU A 128 -1.53 3.15 10.97
N ASN A 129 -2.43 2.53 11.73
CA ASN A 129 -2.40 1.08 11.94
C ASN A 129 -3.48 0.46 11.07
N ILE A 130 -3.14 -0.54 10.27
CA ILE A 130 -4.05 -1.09 9.26
C ILE A 130 -4.19 -2.59 9.48
N ASN A 131 -5.30 -3.00 10.05
CA ASN A 131 -5.76 -4.37 10.00
C ASN A 131 -6.58 -4.60 8.73
N HIS A 132 -6.19 -5.63 8.00
CA HIS A 132 -6.78 -5.99 6.72
C HIS A 132 -7.84 -7.06 6.88
N GLU A 133 -8.83 -7.00 5.99
CA GLU A 133 -9.75 -8.09 5.73
C GLU A 133 -8.99 -9.41 5.48
N SER A 134 -9.54 -10.51 5.99
CA SER A 134 -9.01 -11.83 5.70
C SER A 134 -9.59 -12.33 4.37
N THR A 135 -8.75 -12.77 3.44
CA THR A 135 -9.17 -13.35 2.16
C THR A 135 -9.76 -14.76 2.31
N ILE A 136 -9.63 -15.35 3.49
CA ILE A 136 -10.14 -16.66 3.88
C ILE A 136 -10.95 -16.45 5.17
N SER A 137 -11.98 -17.25 5.42
CA SER A 137 -12.71 -17.21 6.70
C SER A 137 -11.72 -17.33 7.88
N ASP A 138 -11.65 -16.26 8.68
CA ASP A 138 -10.81 -16.17 9.86
C ASP A 138 -11.71 -15.83 11.07
N PRO A 139 -12.04 -16.82 11.92
CA PRO A 139 -12.94 -16.59 13.04
C PRO A 139 -12.38 -15.60 14.06
N VAL A 140 -11.05 -15.42 14.11
CA VAL A 140 -10.42 -14.44 15.01
C VAL A 140 -10.64 -13.03 14.47
N GLN A 141 -10.59 -12.85 13.15
CA GLN A 141 -10.94 -11.60 12.49
C GLN A 141 -12.42 -11.25 12.70
N ASP A 142 -13.31 -12.23 12.58
CA ASP A 142 -14.75 -12.04 12.83
C ASP A 142 -15.02 -11.64 14.29
N GLN A 143 -14.31 -12.25 15.24
CA GLN A 143 -14.37 -11.90 16.66
C GLN A 143 -13.89 -10.46 16.93
N LEU A 144 -12.78 -10.04 16.31
CA LEU A 144 -12.29 -8.66 16.40
C LEU A 144 -13.35 -7.66 15.91
N ILE A 145 -13.92 -7.91 14.73
CA ILE A 145 -14.95 -7.04 14.12
C ILE A 145 -16.19 -6.99 15.01
N ALA A 146 -16.68 -8.15 15.48
CA ALA A 146 -17.84 -8.23 16.37
C ALA A 146 -17.58 -7.51 17.70
N GLY A 147 -16.39 -7.69 18.30
CA GLY A 147 -15.99 -7.01 19.52
C GLY A 147 -16.03 -5.49 19.40
N ILE A 148 -15.48 -4.95 18.30
CA ILE A 148 -15.50 -3.50 18.03
C ILE A 148 -16.93 -2.99 17.80
N ARG A 149 -17.76 -3.73 17.05
CA ARG A 149 -19.16 -3.36 16.79
C ARG A 149 -20.02 -3.31 18.06
N ASN A 150 -19.68 -4.14 19.05
CA ASN A 150 -20.40 -4.20 20.32
C ASN A 150 -20.00 -3.08 21.29
N CYS A 151 -18.93 -2.34 21.03
CA CYS A 151 -18.52 -1.21 21.86
C CYS A 151 -19.39 0.02 21.59
N SER A 152 -19.79 0.73 22.65
CA SER A 152 -20.46 2.03 22.53
C SER A 152 -19.44 3.13 22.23
N MET A 153 -19.79 4.04 21.32
CA MET A 153 -19.01 5.25 21.07
C MET A 153 -19.12 6.16 22.30
N THR A 154 -17.99 6.41 22.94
CA THR A 154 -17.94 7.14 24.21
C THR A 154 -17.02 8.36 24.14
N ASP A 155 -16.03 8.37 23.24
CA ASP A 155 -14.99 9.40 23.20
C ASP A 155 -14.70 9.89 21.76
N SER A 156 -15.58 10.74 21.20
CA SER A 156 -15.43 11.26 19.82
C SER A 156 -14.35 12.33 19.63
N GLN A 157 -13.70 12.80 20.70
CA GLN A 157 -12.69 13.87 20.68
C GLN A 157 -11.25 13.40 20.94
N ASN A 158 -10.97 12.11 20.81
CA ASN A 158 -9.61 11.60 21.00
C ASN A 158 -8.71 11.86 19.78
N ASP A 159 -7.42 12.14 20.02
CA ASP A 159 -6.43 12.30 18.94
C ASP A 159 -6.05 10.96 18.25
N ARG A 160 -6.73 9.88 18.65
CA ARG A 160 -6.70 8.53 18.09
C ARG A 160 -8.13 8.13 17.72
N HIS A 161 -8.37 7.80 16.47
CA HIS A 161 -9.66 7.29 16.00
C HIS A 161 -9.58 5.83 15.57
N ILE A 162 -10.68 5.11 15.74
CA ILE A 162 -10.82 3.70 15.35
C ILE A 162 -11.89 3.62 14.27
N LEU A 163 -11.48 3.24 13.05
CA LEU A 163 -12.37 3.17 11.90
C LEU A 163 -12.55 1.73 11.44
N LEU A 164 -13.79 1.26 11.46
CA LEU A 164 -14.16 -0.04 10.92
C LEU A 164 -14.60 0.11 9.45
N MET A 165 -13.95 -0.63 8.56
CA MET A 165 -14.30 -0.68 7.15
C MET A 165 -15.26 -1.84 6.87
N THR A 166 -16.34 -1.56 6.15
CA THR A 166 -17.22 -2.58 5.55
C THR A 166 -17.35 -2.25 4.08
N GLY A 167 -16.55 -2.90 3.24
CA GLY A 167 -16.33 -2.46 1.86
C GLY A 167 -15.68 -1.07 1.83
N PHE A 168 -16.34 -0.11 1.19
CA PHE A 168 -15.91 1.30 1.12
C PHE A 168 -16.64 2.24 2.08
N ALA A 169 -17.43 1.70 3.00
CA ALA A 169 -18.01 2.47 4.08
C ALA A 169 -17.07 2.40 5.29
N ALA A 170 -16.76 3.58 5.84
CA ALA A 170 -16.09 3.70 7.13
C ALA A 170 -17.14 4.00 8.21
N THR A 171 -17.00 3.41 9.38
CA THR A 171 -17.74 3.80 10.59
C THR A 171 -16.77 4.10 11.72
N ASP A 172 -17.03 5.18 12.47
CA ASP A 172 -16.22 5.51 13.65
C ASP A 172 -16.66 4.63 14.83
N HIS A 173 -15.71 4.00 15.51
CA HIS A 173 -15.93 3.22 16.73
C HIS A 173 -15.00 3.69 17.85
N THR A 174 -14.61 4.97 17.83
CA THR A 174 -13.66 5.53 18.80
C THR A 174 -14.21 5.47 20.22
N GLY A 175 -13.41 4.87 21.10
CA GLY A 175 -13.72 4.69 22.51
C GLY A 175 -12.75 3.72 23.18
N SER A 176 -12.68 3.77 24.50
CA SER A 176 -11.80 2.93 25.32
C SER A 176 -12.03 1.42 25.10
N CYS A 177 -13.29 0.98 24.99
CA CYS A 177 -13.66 -0.41 24.71
C CYS A 177 -13.03 -0.93 23.41
N ALA A 178 -13.24 -0.23 22.29
CA ALA A 178 -12.67 -0.65 21.00
C ALA A 178 -11.14 -0.58 21.03
N GLY A 179 -10.58 0.43 21.71
CA GLY A 179 -9.13 0.56 21.88
C GLY A 179 -8.50 -0.62 22.64
N GLN A 180 -9.20 -1.19 23.63
CA GLN A 180 -8.78 -2.38 24.36
C GLN A 180 -8.83 -3.63 23.49
N VAL A 181 -9.94 -3.85 22.78
CA VAL A 181 -10.09 -4.98 21.85
C VAL A 181 -8.97 -4.98 20.80
N ILE A 182 -8.67 -3.81 20.22
CA ILE A 182 -7.56 -3.65 19.27
C ILE A 182 -6.21 -3.92 19.92
N ALA A 183 -5.96 -3.38 21.12
CA ALA A 183 -4.69 -3.58 21.81
C ALA A 183 -4.45 -5.07 22.17
N GLU A 184 -5.50 -5.79 22.56
CA GLU A 184 -5.43 -7.23 22.80
C GLU A 184 -5.13 -8.01 21.52
N ASP A 185 -5.84 -7.70 20.44
CA ASP A 185 -5.60 -8.35 19.15
C ASP A 185 -4.21 -8.01 18.57
N MET A 186 -3.73 -6.77 18.68
CA MET A 186 -2.37 -6.39 18.28
C MET A 186 -1.30 -7.13 19.07
N ARG A 187 -1.52 -7.43 20.36
CA ARG A 187 -0.60 -8.26 21.16
C ARG A 187 -0.64 -9.72 20.72
N ALA A 188 -1.82 -10.25 20.44
CA ALA A 188 -2.00 -11.67 20.08
C ALA A 188 -1.56 -11.96 18.63
N ARG A 189 -1.87 -11.06 17.69
CA ARG A 189 -1.63 -11.19 16.25
C ARG A 189 -1.00 -9.92 15.66
N PRO A 190 0.21 -9.51 16.10
CA PRO A 190 0.86 -8.30 15.58
C PRO A 190 1.04 -8.34 14.05
N TRP A 191 1.24 -9.52 13.46
CA TRP A 191 1.36 -9.71 12.01
C TRP A 191 0.10 -9.34 11.21
N ALA A 192 -1.07 -9.28 11.85
CA ALA A 192 -2.32 -8.88 11.20
C ALA A 192 -2.44 -7.35 11.00
N TRP A 193 -1.65 -6.59 11.76
CA TRP A 193 -1.67 -5.11 11.80
C TRP A 193 -0.43 -4.48 11.19
N TYR A 194 0.73 -5.11 11.43
CA TYR A 194 2.01 -4.69 10.88
C TYR A 194 2.31 -5.62 9.70
N ALA A 195 1.97 -5.17 8.50
CA ALA A 195 2.12 -5.96 7.29
C ALA A 195 3.56 -6.46 7.10
N PHE A 196 3.81 -7.70 7.49
CA PHE A 196 4.90 -8.53 7.00
C PHE A 196 4.30 -9.86 6.57
N PRO A 197 4.05 -10.09 5.27
CA PRO A 197 3.98 -11.44 4.79
C PRO A 197 5.42 -11.98 4.83
N ARG A 198 5.87 -12.49 5.99
CA ARG A 198 6.86 -13.56 5.92
C ARG A 198 6.16 -14.65 5.13
N ARG A 199 6.71 -15.00 3.97
CA ARG A 199 6.44 -16.29 3.32
C ARG A 199 6.61 -17.34 4.41
N GLN A 200 5.51 -17.79 5.01
CA GLN A 200 5.53 -18.96 5.86
C GLN A 200 5.73 -20.11 4.88
N ALA A 201 6.98 -20.58 4.77
CA ALA A 201 7.20 -21.93 4.33
C ALA A 201 6.31 -22.82 5.21
N PRO A 202 5.60 -23.82 4.63
CA PRO A 202 4.82 -24.74 5.44
C PRO A 202 5.73 -25.35 6.50
N PRO A 203 5.27 -25.54 7.75
CA PRO A 203 6.04 -26.34 8.70
C PRO A 203 6.18 -27.72 8.08
N ASN A 204 7.41 -28.10 7.74
CA ASN A 204 7.73 -29.46 7.32
C ASN A 204 7.17 -30.40 8.39
N ARG A 205 6.18 -31.20 8.01
CA ARG A 205 5.83 -32.44 8.70
C ARG A 205 6.65 -33.56 8.10
#